data_AF-F8DML0-F1
#
_entry.id   AF-F8DML0-F1
#
_cell.length_a   1.000
_cell.length_b   1.000
_cell.length_c   1.000
_cell.angle_alpha   90.00
_cell.angle_beta   90.00
_cell.angle_gamma   90.00
#
_symmetry.space_group_name_H-M   'P 1'
#
loop_
_entity.id
_entity.type
_entity.pdbx_description
1 polymer ?
#
loop_
_entity_poly.entity_id
_entity_poly.type
_entity_poly.pdbx_seq_one_letter_code
_entity_poly.pdbx_strand_id
1 'polypeptide(L)'
;MKNFRKSIRYFIRGMGYGSITYLVIATFFTSNMIVSKTSVITVFIFSGLIGELSFLFQTELSYSVALVIHLIGTFILYSGMMLINHWLFDWRTILIFVIVYIIIWLIIRLVEKQHINRINQQIMNRRK
;
A
#
# COMPACT_ATOMS: atom_id res chain seq x y z
N MET A 1 -4.03 23.12 6.84
CA MET A 1 -2.78 22.45 7.30
C MET A 1 -2.96 21.01 7.82
N LYS A 2 -4.01 20.66 8.59
CA LYS A 2 -4.20 19.28 9.13
C LYS A 2 -4.35 18.21 8.03
N ASN A 3 -5.06 18.51 6.94
CA ASN A 3 -5.30 17.56 5.84
C ASN A 3 -4.02 17.27 5.04
N PHE A 4 -3.18 18.28 4.83
CA PHE A 4 -1.90 18.13 4.14
C PHE A 4 -0.92 17.22 4.91
N ARG A 5 -0.80 17.41 6.23
CA ARG A 5 0.02 16.51 7.08
C ARG A 5 -0.50 15.07 7.07
N LYS A 6 -1.81 14.88 6.92
CA LYS A 6 -2.44 13.56 6.86
C LYS A 6 -2.14 12.87 5.53
N SER A 7 -2.30 13.61 4.42
CA SER A 7 -1.90 13.19 3.08
C SER A 7 -0.41 12.78 3.07
N ILE A 8 0.53 13.66 3.46
CA ILE A 8 1.95 13.28 3.53
C ILE A 8 2.22 11.97 4.29
N ARG A 9 1.51 11.72 5.41
CA ARG A 9 1.65 10.46 6.14
C ARG A 9 1.14 9.26 5.36
N TYR A 10 0.04 9.38 4.63
CA TYR A 10 -0.45 8.33 3.75
C TYR A 10 0.53 8.05 2.63
N PHE A 11 1.00 9.09 1.95
CA PHE A 11 2.00 8.99 0.91
C PHE A 11 3.27 8.26 1.39
N ILE A 12 3.85 8.69 2.52
CA ILE A 12 5.08 8.08 3.06
C ILE A 12 4.84 6.62 3.48
N ARG A 13 3.68 6.30 4.06
CA ARG A 13 3.34 4.91 4.40
C ARG A 13 3.20 4.04 3.17
N GLY A 14 2.50 4.54 2.14
CA GLY A 14 2.38 3.87 0.84
C GLY A 14 3.74 3.60 0.22
N MET A 15 4.61 4.62 0.19
CA MET A 15 6.00 4.51 -0.27
C MET A 15 6.78 3.44 0.49
N GLY A 16 6.61 3.36 1.81
CA GLY A 16 7.20 2.30 2.64
C GLY A 16 6.76 0.90 2.23
N TYR A 17 5.45 0.65 2.13
CA TYR A 17 4.93 -0.66 1.71
C TYR A 17 5.36 -1.03 0.28
N GLY A 18 5.27 -0.11 -0.66
CA GLY A 18 5.61 -0.36 -2.05
C GLY A 18 7.10 -0.61 -2.27
N SER A 19 7.98 0.16 -1.63
CA SER A 19 9.43 -0.03 -1.74
C SER A 19 9.90 -1.36 -1.14
N ILE A 20 9.38 -1.73 0.04
CA ILE A 20 9.68 -3.05 0.64
C ILE A 20 9.21 -4.17 -0.28
N THR A 21 7.98 -4.07 -0.80
CA THR A 21 7.42 -5.10 -1.69
C THR A 21 8.23 -5.21 -2.98
N TYR A 22 8.58 -4.09 -3.60
CA TYR A 22 9.41 -4.07 -4.80
C TYR A 22 10.76 -4.76 -4.58
N LEU A 23 11.44 -4.45 -3.49
CA LEU A 23 12.73 -5.07 -3.15
C LEU A 23 12.59 -6.57 -2.88
N VAL A 24 11.55 -7.00 -2.17
CA VAL A 24 11.28 -8.44 -1.95
C VAL A 24 11.05 -9.17 -3.27
N ILE A 25 10.26 -8.60 -4.18
CA ILE A 25 10.00 -9.19 -5.51
C ILE A 25 11.28 -9.22 -6.35
N ALA A 26 12.03 -8.13 -6.36
CA ALA A 26 13.28 -8.02 -7.10
C ALA A 26 14.33 -9.04 -6.62
N THR A 27 14.43 -9.26 -5.31
CA THR A 27 15.43 -10.16 -4.71
C THR A 27 15.04 -11.63 -4.80
N PHE A 28 13.79 -11.99 -4.49
CA PHE A 28 13.40 -13.39 -4.31
C PHE A 28 12.61 -13.98 -5.47
N PHE A 29 11.95 -13.15 -6.28
CA PHE A 29 10.99 -13.61 -7.29
C PHE A 29 11.40 -13.30 -8.72
N THR A 30 12.48 -12.54 -8.92
CA THR A 30 12.97 -12.19 -10.26
C THR A 30 14.46 -12.49 -10.37
N SER A 31 14.84 -13.37 -11.28
CA SER A 31 16.26 -13.59 -11.58
C SER A 31 16.77 -12.43 -12.42
N ASN A 32 17.86 -11.79 -12.00
CA ASN A 32 18.56 -10.71 -12.71
C ASN A 32 17.73 -9.43 -12.97
N MET A 33 16.82 -9.05 -12.05
CA MET A 33 16.14 -7.75 -12.18
C MET A 33 17.15 -6.60 -12.09
N ILE A 34 17.24 -5.79 -13.14
CA ILE A 34 18.03 -4.56 -13.13
C ILE A 34 17.22 -3.47 -12.43
N VAL A 35 17.67 -3.06 -11.24
CA VAL A 35 17.05 -1.96 -10.49
C VAL A 35 17.52 -0.62 -11.08
N SER A 36 16.70 -0.05 -11.96
CA SER A 36 16.99 1.25 -12.59
C SER A 36 16.55 2.42 -11.71
N LYS A 37 17.16 3.60 -11.91
CA LYS A 37 16.72 4.85 -11.25
C LYS A 37 15.24 5.16 -11.53
N THR A 38 14.80 4.95 -12.77
CA THR A 38 13.41 5.14 -13.19
C THR A 38 12.47 4.22 -12.42
N SER A 39 12.85 2.96 -12.23
CA SER A 39 12.06 1.99 -11.47
C SER A 39 11.92 2.36 -10.01
N VAL A 40 12.99 2.82 -9.38
CA VAL A 40 12.92 3.27 -7.98
C VAL A 40 12.01 4.49 -7.83
N ILE A 41 12.17 5.50 -8.70
CA ILE A 41 11.37 6.73 -8.65
C ILE A 41 9.89 6.44 -8.89
N THR A 42 9.58 5.65 -9.92
CA THR A 42 8.20 5.28 -10.25
C THR A 42 7.57 4.45 -9.14
N VAL A 43 8.29 3.47 -8.57
CA VAL A 43 7.81 2.73 -7.40
C VAL A 43 7.48 3.68 -6.26
N PHE A 44 8.35 4.63 -5.91
CA PHE A 44 8.09 5.59 -4.83
C PHE A 44 6.84 6.44 -5.08
N ILE A 45 6.71 7.01 -6.28
CA ILE A 45 5.57 7.88 -6.62
C ILE A 45 4.28 7.08 -6.61
N PHE A 46 4.21 5.96 -7.34
CA PHE A 46 2.97 5.19 -7.49
C PHE A 46 2.55 4.53 -6.18
N SER A 47 3.50 4.01 -5.39
CA SER A 47 3.16 3.45 -4.08
C SER A 47 2.75 4.52 -3.07
N GLY A 48 3.30 5.73 -3.15
CA GLY A 48 2.82 6.88 -2.38
C GLY A 48 1.39 7.28 -2.77
N LEU A 49 1.08 7.35 -4.07
CA LEU A 49 -0.28 7.60 -4.57
C LEU A 49 -1.26 6.50 -4.16
N ILE A 50 -0.83 5.23 -4.16
CA ILE A 50 -1.61 4.12 -3.60
C ILE A 50 -1.88 4.34 -2.11
N GLY A 51 -0.87 4.80 -1.36
CA GLY A 51 -1.02 5.20 0.04
C GLY A 51 -2.10 6.25 0.23
N GLU A 52 -2.15 7.28 -0.63
CA GLU A 52 -3.18 8.31 -0.59
C GLU A 52 -4.59 7.73 -0.68
N LEU A 53 -4.83 6.73 -1.53
CA LEU A 53 -6.16 6.08 -1.67
C LEU A 53 -6.71 5.56 -0.32
N SER A 54 -5.87 5.36 0.69
CA SER A 54 -6.31 5.02 2.05
C SER A 54 -7.25 6.06 2.68
N PHE A 55 -7.33 7.29 2.15
CA PHE A 55 -8.34 8.27 2.57
C PHE A 55 -9.77 7.76 2.36
N LEU A 56 -10.00 6.86 1.39
CA LEU A 56 -11.31 6.29 1.08
C LEU A 56 -11.97 5.63 2.29
N PHE A 57 -11.17 5.00 3.17
CA PHE A 57 -11.65 4.35 4.40
C PHE A 57 -12.09 5.32 5.50
N GLN A 58 -12.01 6.63 5.26
CA GLN A 58 -12.43 7.68 6.20
C GLN A 58 -13.61 8.51 5.69
N THR A 59 -14.09 8.19 4.50
CA THR A 59 -15.30 8.76 3.94
C THR A 59 -16.52 8.09 4.57
N GLU A 60 -17.72 8.59 4.28
CA GLU A 60 -18.98 7.99 4.73
C GLU A 60 -19.36 6.70 3.96
N LEU A 61 -18.52 6.27 3.02
CA LEU A 61 -18.71 5.03 2.29
C LEU A 61 -18.67 3.83 3.24
N SER A 62 -19.47 2.81 2.92
CA SER A 62 -19.36 1.53 3.62
C SER A 62 -17.97 0.93 3.40
N TYR A 63 -17.46 0.23 4.41
CA TYR A 63 -16.12 -0.34 4.36
C TYR A 63 -15.89 -1.22 3.12
N SER A 64 -16.88 -2.04 2.75
CA SER A 64 -16.82 -2.91 1.57
C SER A 64 -16.71 -2.11 0.28
N VAL A 65 -17.48 -1.02 0.14
CA VAL A 65 -17.44 -0.16 -1.06
C VAL A 65 -16.10 0.56 -1.14
N ALA A 66 -15.63 1.14 -0.04
CA ALA A 66 -14.32 1.78 0.02
C ALA A 66 -13.19 0.80 -0.33
N LEU A 67 -13.28 -0.45 0.12
CA LEU A 67 -12.30 -1.50 -0.19
C LEU A 67 -12.27 -1.86 -1.68
N VAL A 68 -13.44 -1.96 -2.33
CA VAL A 68 -13.54 -2.25 -3.77
C VAL A 68 -12.97 -1.08 -4.58
N ILE A 69 -13.34 0.16 -4.25
CA ILE A 69 -12.83 1.36 -4.94
C ILE A 69 -11.30 1.45 -4.74
N HIS A 70 -10.82 1.19 -3.53
CA HIS A 70 -9.40 1.17 -3.23
C HIS A 70 -8.69 0.12 -4.09
N LEU A 71 -9.20 -1.12 -4.15
CA LEU A 71 -8.62 -2.20 -4.97
C LEU A 71 -8.54 -1.83 -6.45
N ILE A 72 -9.60 -1.23 -7.00
CA ILE A 72 -9.60 -0.80 -8.41
C ILE A 72 -8.58 0.32 -8.62
N GLY A 73 -8.57 1.32 -7.74
CA GLY A 73 -7.62 2.43 -7.81
C GLY A 73 -6.17 1.98 -7.69
N THR A 74 -5.86 1.04 -6.79
CA THR A 74 -4.51 0.48 -6.67
C THR A 74 -4.12 -0.33 -7.89
N PHE A 75 -5.05 -1.08 -8.48
CA PHE A 75 -4.79 -1.83 -9.71
C PHE A 75 -4.50 -0.93 -10.90
N ILE A 76 -5.24 0.17 -11.06
CA ILE A 76 -5.00 1.18 -12.11
C ILE A 76 -3.60 1.79 -11.94
N LEU A 77 -3.26 2.22 -10.72
CA LEU A 77 -1.93 2.78 -10.41
C LEU A 77 -0.81 1.76 -10.65
N TYR A 78 -0.99 0.52 -10.20
CA TYR A 78 -0.06 -0.57 -10.46
C TYR A 78 0.14 -0.80 -11.96
N SER A 79 -0.93 -0.84 -12.74
CA SER A 79 -0.87 -1.01 -14.19
C SER A 79 -0.14 0.16 -14.87
N GLY A 80 -0.39 1.40 -14.44
CA GLY A 80 0.33 2.58 -14.91
C GLY A 80 1.83 2.52 -14.63
N MET A 81 2.20 2.07 -13.43
CA MET A 81 3.60 1.87 -13.04
C MET A 81 4.28 0.80 -13.91
N MET A 82 3.59 -0.33 -14.18
CA MET A 82 4.09 -1.39 -15.06
C MET A 82 4.36 -0.88 -16.47
N LEU A 83 3.43 -0.10 -17.03
CA LEU A 83 3.56 0.50 -18.38
C LEU A 83 4.75 1.45 -18.47
N ILE A 84 4.94 2.34 -17.49
CA ILE A 84 6.05 3.31 -17.49
C ILE A 84 7.41 2.60 -17.39
N ASN A 85 7.49 1.49 -16.67
CA ASN A 85 8.72 0.71 -16.53
C ASN A 85 8.94 -0.30 -17.65
N HIS A 86 8.03 -0.40 -18.61
CA HIS A 86 8.04 -1.43 -19.64
C HIS A 86 8.13 -2.86 -19.06
N TRP A 87 7.53 -3.08 -17.89
CA TRP A 87 7.47 -4.40 -17.27
C TRP A 87 6.37 -5.23 -17.92
N LEU A 88 6.64 -6.53 -18.05
CA LEU A 88 5.69 -7.50 -18.62
C LEU A 88 4.39 -7.51 -17.82
N PHE A 89 3.27 -7.20 -18.46
CA PHE A 89 1.94 -7.23 -17.85
C PHE A 89 1.21 -8.50 -18.31
N ASP A 90 1.40 -9.58 -17.57
CA ASP A 90 0.81 -10.90 -17.84
C ASP A 90 -0.03 -11.42 -16.66
N TRP A 91 -0.60 -12.61 -16.82
CA TRP A 91 -1.42 -13.23 -15.76
C TRP A 91 -0.63 -13.46 -14.45
N ARG A 92 0.69 -13.70 -14.52
CA ARG A 92 1.53 -13.91 -13.34
C ARG A 92 1.66 -12.62 -12.55
N THR A 93 1.84 -11.49 -13.23
CA THR A 93 1.91 -10.17 -12.58
C THR A 93 0.60 -9.77 -11.93
N ILE A 94 -0.54 -10.11 -12.54
CA ILE A 94 -1.87 -9.93 -11.94
C ILE A 94 -2.01 -10.81 -10.68
N LEU A 95 -1.55 -12.06 -10.72
CA LEU A 95 -1.58 -12.95 -9.55
C LEU A 95 -0.69 -12.40 -8.42
N ILE A 96 0.53 -11.94 -8.73
CA ILE A 96 1.44 -11.31 -7.77
C ILE A 96 0.78 -10.10 -7.13
N PHE A 97 0.14 -9.23 -7.93
CA PHE A 97 -0.60 -8.08 -7.42
C PHE A 97 -1.67 -8.49 -6.42
N VAL A 98 -2.51 -9.48 -6.73
CA VAL A 98 -3.59 -9.94 -5.83
C VAL A 98 -3.01 -10.46 -4.52
N ILE A 99 -1.97 -11.30 -4.58
CA ILE A 99 -1.31 -11.87 -3.39
C ILE A 99 -0.71 -10.76 -2.52
N VAL A 100 0.06 -9.85 -3.12
CA VAL A 100 0.67 -8.72 -2.43
C VAL A 100 -0.38 -7.83 -1.78
N TYR A 101 -1.46 -7.53 -2.50
CA TYR A 101 -2.56 -6.72 -1.99
C TYR A 101 -3.18 -7.34 -0.73
N ILE A 102 -3.48 -8.65 -0.78
CA ILE A 102 -4.03 -9.39 0.36
C ILE A 102 -3.06 -9.38 1.55
N ILE A 103 -1.76 -9.63 1.31
CA ILE A 103 -0.73 -9.63 2.35
C ILE A 103 -0.62 -8.26 3.02
N ILE A 104 -0.49 -7.18 2.24
CA ILE A 104 -0.39 -5.82 2.77
C ILE A 104 -1.66 -5.46 3.54
N TRP A 105 -2.84 -5.78 3.00
CA TRP A 105 -4.10 -5.54 3.68
C TRP A 105 -4.18 -6.27 5.03
N LEU A 106 -3.77 -7.55 5.09
CA LEU A 106 -3.69 -8.31 6.34
C LEU A 106 -2.73 -7.68 7.34
N ILE A 107 -1.52 -7.30 6.90
CA ILE A 107 -0.52 -6.63 7.75
C ILE A 107 -1.10 -5.35 8.36
N ILE A 108 -1.71 -4.49 7.54
CA ILE A 108 -2.32 -3.25 8.01
C ILE A 108 -3.40 -3.54 9.05
N ARG A 109 -4.29 -4.50 8.79
CA ARG A 109 -5.36 -4.89 9.73
C ARG A 109 -4.82 -5.41 11.06
N LEU A 110 -3.76 -6.21 11.04
CA LEU A 110 -3.12 -6.71 12.26
C LEU A 110 -2.48 -5.57 13.07
N VAL A 111 -1.76 -4.67 12.40
CA VAL A 111 -1.12 -3.51 13.04
C VAL A 111 -2.16 -2.57 13.64
N GLU A 112 -3.26 -2.30 12.94
CA GLU A 112 -4.37 -1.49 13.45
C GLU A 112 -5.02 -2.11 14.70
N LYS A 113 -5.29 -3.43 14.66
CA LYS A 113 -5.86 -4.15 15.80
C LYS A 113 -4.95 -4.07 17.03
N GLN A 114 -3.64 -4.25 16.84
CA GLN A 114 -2.67 -4.11 17.94
C GLN A 114 -2.63 -2.69 18.50
N HIS A 115 -2.71 -1.67 17.64
CA HIS A 115 -2.71 -0.28 18.06
C HIS A 115 -3.94 0.05 18.93
N ILE A 116 -5.13 -0.37 18.49
CA ILE A 116 -6.38 -0.20 19.25
C ILE A 116 -6.29 -0.92 20.61
N ASN A 117 -5.80 -2.16 20.63
CA ASN A 117 -5.64 -2.92 21.87
C ASN A 117 -4.70 -2.23 22.86
N ARG A 118 -3.57 -1.69 22.40
CA ARG A 118 -2.63 -0.93 23.24
C ARG A 118 -3.27 0.33 23.83
N ILE A 119 -4.02 1.08 23.03
CA ILE A 119 -4.73 2.27 23.50
C ILE A 119 -5.75 1.90 24.58
N ASN A 120 -6.56 0.86 24.33
CA ASN A 120 -7.57 0.40 25.30
C ASN A 120 -6.95 -0.06 26.62
N GLN A 121 -5.81 -0.76 26.57
CA GLN A 121 -5.05 -1.15 27.76
C GLN A 121 -4.53 0.08 28.54
N GLN A 122 -4.01 1.10 27.85
CA GLN A 122 -3.56 2.32 28.51
C GLN A 122 -4.71 3.10 29.16
N ILE A 123 -5.88 3.16 28.53
CA ILE A 123 -7.08 3.79 29.12
C ILE A 123 -7.54 3.01 30.36
N MET A 124 -7.56 1.68 30.31
CA MET A 124 -7.93 0.84 31.44
C MET A 124 -6.95 1.01 32.62
N ASN A 125 -5.65 1.07 32.36
CA ASN A 125 -4.63 1.26 33.39
C ASN A 125 -4.65 2.66 34.02
N ARG A 126 -5.18 3.68 33.34
CA ARG A 126 -5.38 5.03 33.90
C ARG A 126 -6.68 5.18 34.70
N ARG A 127 -7.61 4.23 34.57
CA ARG A 127 -8.88 4.18 35.29
C ARG A 127 -8.84 3.32 36.56
N LYS A 128 -7.76 2.54 36.74
CA LYS A 128 -7.39 1.93 38.02
C LYS A 128 -6.53 2.92 38.80
#